data_AF-A0A9D4GUW5-F1
#
_entry.id   AF-A0A9D4GUW5-F1
#
_cell.length_a   1.000
_cell.length_b   1.000
_cell.length_c   1.000
_cell.angle_alpha   90.00
_cell.angle_beta   90.00
_cell.angle_gamma   90.00
#
_symmetry.space_group_name_H-M   'P 1'
#
loop_
_entity.id
_entity.type
_entity.pdbx_description
1 polymer ?
#
loop_
_entity_poly.entity_id
_entity_poly.type
_entity_poly.pdbx_seq_one_letter_code
_entity_poly.pdbx_strand_id
1 'polypeptide(L)'
;MPNKSIYLSSYLSIYLSIYLSIYLSIYLSIYLSIYLSIYLSIYLSIYLSIYLSIYLSIYLSIYLSIYLSIYLSIYLSIYLSIYLSIYLSIYLSIYLSIYLSIYLSIYLSIYLSIYLSIYLSIYLSIYLSIYLSIYLSIYLSIYLSIYLSIYLSIYLSIYLSIFLNSSPFSEI
;
A
#
# COMPACT_ATOMS: atom_id res chain seq x y z
N MET A 1 95.72 78.42 3.70
CA MET A 1 94.32 78.90 3.57
C MET A 1 93.35 77.73 3.74
N PRO A 2 93.00 77.36 4.97
CA PRO A 2 92.22 76.17 5.30
C PRO A 2 90.71 76.27 5.01
N ASN A 3 90.19 77.46 4.67
CA ASN A 3 88.74 77.66 4.60
C ASN A 3 88.07 77.10 3.34
N LYS A 4 88.71 77.14 2.16
CA LYS A 4 88.07 76.70 0.90
C LYS A 4 87.70 75.20 0.88
N SER A 5 88.55 74.34 1.45
CA SER A 5 88.29 72.90 1.55
C SER A 5 87.13 72.60 2.50
N ILE A 6 87.06 73.32 3.64
CA ILE A 6 86.00 73.16 4.64
C ILE A 6 84.63 73.59 4.07
N TYR A 7 84.58 74.70 3.33
CA TYR A 7 83.35 75.16 2.66
C TYR A 7 82.90 74.21 1.54
N LEU A 8 83.83 73.65 0.77
CA LEU A 8 83.49 72.68 -0.27
C LEU A 8 83.00 71.37 0.34
N SER A 9 83.63 70.87 1.41
CA SER A 9 83.20 69.66 2.11
C SER A 9 81.85 69.84 2.79
N SER A 10 81.61 71.00 3.42
CA SER A 10 80.33 71.26 4.07
C SER A 10 79.21 71.40 3.03
N TYR A 11 79.42 72.14 1.95
CA TYR A 11 78.45 72.26 0.86
C TYR A 11 78.12 70.89 0.23
N LEU A 12 79.14 70.09 -0.07
CA LEU A 12 78.95 68.76 -0.64
C LEU A 12 78.19 67.84 0.33
N SER A 13 78.52 67.88 1.63
CA SER A 13 77.82 67.08 2.65
C SER A 13 76.35 67.47 2.82
N ILE A 14 76.05 68.77 2.78
CA ILE A 14 74.68 69.29 2.89
C ILE A 14 73.90 68.95 1.63
N TYR A 15 74.49 69.15 0.44
CA TYR A 15 73.86 68.80 -0.82
C TYR A 15 73.57 67.29 -0.91
N LEU A 16 74.55 66.45 -0.57
CA LEU A 16 74.39 64.99 -0.61
C LEU A 16 73.37 64.51 0.42
N SER A 17 73.37 65.04 1.65
CA SER A 17 72.40 64.64 2.68
C SER A 17 70.97 65.07 2.34
N ILE A 18 70.78 66.28 1.80
CA ILE A 18 69.47 66.75 1.35
C ILE A 18 69.00 65.95 0.13
N TYR A 19 69.86 65.77 -0.87
CA TYR A 19 69.50 65.00 -2.07
C TYR A 19 69.15 63.56 -1.71
N LEU A 20 69.99 62.89 -0.90
CA LEU A 20 69.76 61.51 -0.50
C LEU A 20 68.51 61.39 0.37
N SER A 21 68.30 62.28 1.35
CA SER A 21 67.12 62.22 2.22
C SER A 21 65.82 62.46 1.46
N ILE A 22 65.79 63.44 0.55
CA ILE A 22 64.62 63.73 -0.29
C ILE A 22 64.39 62.59 -1.28
N TYR A 23 65.42 62.14 -1.98
CA TYR A 23 65.29 61.05 -2.94
C TYR A 23 64.83 59.77 -2.26
N LEU A 24 65.45 59.38 -1.15
CA LEU A 24 65.09 58.17 -0.44
C LEU A 24 63.69 58.27 0.17
N SER A 25 63.33 59.40 0.79
CA SER A 25 62.00 59.56 1.39
C SER A 25 60.90 59.55 0.34
N ILE A 26 61.07 60.26 -0.78
CA ILE A 26 60.08 60.32 -1.86
C ILE A 26 60.01 58.98 -2.57
N TYR A 27 61.15 58.41 -2.98
CA TYR A 27 61.17 57.14 -3.68
C TYR A 27 60.58 56.02 -2.81
N LEU A 28 61.01 55.91 -1.55
CA LEU A 28 60.53 54.87 -0.66
C LEU A 28 59.05 55.06 -0.32
N SER A 29 58.60 56.30 -0.03
CA SER A 29 57.19 56.54 0.30
C SER A 29 56.27 56.28 -0.90
N ILE A 30 56.62 56.75 -2.09
CA ILE A 30 55.82 56.57 -3.30
C ILE A 30 55.86 55.11 -3.74
N TYR A 31 57.05 54.51 -3.85
CA TYR A 31 57.17 53.13 -4.29
C TYR A 31 56.47 52.19 -3.31
N LEU A 32 56.70 52.33 -2.00
CA LEU A 32 56.10 51.45 -1.00
C LEU A 32 54.58 51.68 -0.93
N SER A 33 54.10 52.92 -0.94
CA SER A 33 52.65 53.18 -0.88
C SER A 33 51.93 52.67 -2.12
N ILE A 34 52.45 52.93 -3.32
CA ILE A 34 51.83 52.51 -4.58
C ILE A 34 51.93 51.00 -4.72
N TYR A 35 53.11 50.42 -4.52
CA TYR A 35 53.30 48.98 -4.65
C TYR A 35 52.45 48.23 -3.63
N LEU A 36 52.48 48.62 -2.35
CA LEU A 36 51.71 47.94 -1.32
C LEU A 36 50.21 48.14 -1.53
N SER A 37 49.74 49.36 -1.87
CA SER A 37 48.30 49.58 -2.09
C SER A 37 47.79 48.83 -3.30
N ILE A 38 48.49 48.87 -4.44
CA ILE A 38 48.07 48.18 -5.66
C ILE A 38 48.19 46.67 -5.49
N TYR A 39 49.34 46.18 -5.02
CA TYR A 39 49.53 44.74 -4.84
C TYR A 39 48.52 44.19 -3.84
N LEU A 40 48.36 44.81 -2.67
CA LEU A 40 47.46 44.31 -1.64
C LEU A 40 46.00 44.45 -2.09
N SER A 41 45.59 45.57 -2.71
CA SER A 41 44.20 45.72 -3.16
C SER A 41 43.86 44.75 -4.28
N ILE A 42 44.71 44.61 -5.30
CA ILE A 42 44.45 43.74 -6.44
C ILE A 42 44.56 42.27 -6.02
N TYR A 43 45.64 41.89 -5.34
CA TYR A 43 45.82 40.51 -4.91
C TYR A 43 44.70 40.08 -3.96
N LEU A 44 44.41 40.88 -2.94
CA LEU A 44 43.38 40.53 -1.97
C LEU A 44 41.98 40.54 -2.61
N SER A 45 41.64 41.54 -3.44
CA SER A 45 40.33 41.57 -4.09
C SER A 45 40.13 40.41 -5.07
N ILE A 46 41.11 40.13 -5.93
CA ILE A 46 41.02 39.05 -6.91
C ILE A 46 41.05 37.69 -6.21
N TYR A 47 42.01 37.47 -5.33
CA TYR A 47 42.12 36.19 -4.62
C TYR A 47 40.87 35.93 -3.78
N LEU A 48 40.42 36.89 -2.98
CA LEU A 48 39.26 36.70 -2.13
C LEU A 48 37.98 36.56 -2.96
N SER A 49 37.77 37.39 -3.99
CA SER A 49 36.56 37.29 -4.82
C SER A 49 36.50 35.97 -5.58
N ILE A 50 37.58 35.57 -6.24
CA ILE A 50 37.62 34.35 -7.05
C ILE A 50 37.57 33.12 -6.15
N TYR A 51 38.43 33.06 -5.12
CA TYR A 51 38.47 31.90 -4.23
C TYR A 51 37.13 31.74 -3.50
N LEU A 52 36.59 32.82 -2.91
CA LEU A 52 35.33 32.74 -2.18
C LEU A 52 34.16 32.43 -3.12
N SER A 53 34.07 33.06 -4.29
CA SER A 53 32.97 32.78 -5.22
C SER A 53 33.02 31.35 -5.76
N ILE A 54 34.18 30.86 -6.17
CA ILE A 54 34.34 29.51 -6.70
C ILE A 54 34.12 28.49 -5.59
N TYR A 55 34.78 28.65 -4.44
CA TYR A 55 34.64 27.71 -3.34
C TYR A 55 33.20 27.66 -2.85
N LEU A 56 32.57 28.82 -2.62
CA LEU A 56 31.21 28.86 -2.10
C LEU A 56 30.20 28.34 -3.14
N SER A 57 30.34 28.71 -4.42
CA SER A 57 29.43 28.22 -5.46
C SER A 57 29.55 26.71 -5.68
N ILE A 58 30.77 26.18 -5.78
CA ILE A 58 31.00 24.75 -5.99
C ILE A 58 30.59 23.97 -4.76
N TYR A 59 31.06 24.37 -3.57
CA TYR A 59 30.73 23.67 -2.34
C TYR A 59 29.22 23.69 -2.08
N LEU A 60 28.57 24.85 -2.18
CA LEU A 60 27.14 24.97 -1.94
C LEU A 60 26.34 24.23 -3.00
N SER A 61 26.68 24.35 -4.29
CA SER A 61 25.95 23.64 -5.35
C SER A 61 26.08 22.13 -5.24
N ILE A 62 27.29 21.61 -5.04
CA ILE A 62 27.54 20.17 -4.92
C ILE A 62 26.92 19.64 -3.64
N TYR A 63 27.21 20.27 -2.49
CA TYR A 63 26.68 19.81 -1.21
C TYR A 63 25.16 19.85 -1.20
N LEU A 64 24.55 20.96 -1.61
CA LEU A 64 23.10 21.11 -1.60
C LEU A 64 22.45 20.17 -2.62
N SER A 65 22.99 20.05 -3.84
CA SER A 65 22.41 19.15 -4.85
C SER A 65 22.50 17.69 -4.45
N ILE A 66 23.66 17.24 -3.97
CA ILE A 66 23.87 15.85 -3.56
C ILE A 66 23.06 15.54 -2.31
N TYR A 67 23.17 16.38 -1.27
CA TYR A 67 22.44 16.16 -0.03
C TYR A 67 20.93 16.17 -0.26
N LEU A 68 20.42 17.18 -0.97
CA LEU A 68 18.98 17.29 -1.23
C LEU A 68 18.51 16.14 -2.14
N SER A 69 19.23 15.81 -3.21
CA SER A 69 18.82 14.71 -4.10
C SER A 69 18.83 13.37 -3.38
N ILE A 70 19.89 13.05 -2.63
CA ILE A 70 19.97 11.79 -1.88
C ILE A 70 18.92 11.75 -0.79
N TYR A 71 18.84 12.78 0.05
CA TYR A 71 17.87 12.82 1.14
C TYR A 71 16.44 12.72 0.62
N LEU A 72 16.08 13.53 -0.38
CA LEU A 72 14.73 13.54 -0.94
C LEU A 72 14.44 12.22 -1.64
N SER A 73 15.37 11.67 -2.42
CA SER A 73 15.19 10.40 -3.11
C SER A 73 14.95 9.25 -2.14
N ILE A 74 15.81 9.11 -1.13
CA ILE A 74 15.74 8.03 -0.14
C ILE A 74 14.53 8.20 0.76
N TYR A 75 14.32 9.39 1.30
CA TYR A 75 13.18 9.65 2.17
C TYR A 75 11.87 9.43 1.42
N LEU A 76 11.71 10.01 0.23
CA LEU A 76 10.50 9.86 -0.55
C LEU A 76 10.32 8.42 -1.02
N SER A 77 11.37 7.74 -1.50
CA SER A 77 11.24 6.35 -1.97
C SER A 77 10.88 5.41 -0.83
N ILE A 78 11.57 5.51 0.30
CA ILE A 78 11.36 4.63 1.45
C ILE A 78 10.01 4.94 2.10
N TYR A 79 9.74 6.20 2.41
CA TYR A 79 8.49 6.59 3.04
C TYR A 79 7.29 6.22 2.16
N LEU A 80 7.33 6.59 0.87
CA LEU A 80 6.21 6.33 -0.03
C LEU A 80 6.05 4.82 -0.28
N SER A 81 7.13 4.06 -0.52
CA SER A 81 7.02 2.62 -0.75
C SER A 81 6.53 1.87 0.48
N ILE A 82 7.08 2.16 1.67
CA ILE A 82 6.69 1.50 2.91
C ILE A 82 5.26 1.90 3.28
N TYR A 83 4.96 3.19 3.29
CA TYR A 83 3.63 3.66 3.65
C TYR A 83 2.57 3.12 2.70
N LEU A 84 2.80 3.22 1.38
CA LEU A 84 1.84 2.74 0.39
C LEU A 84 1.71 1.22 0.44
N SER A 85 2.80 0.47 0.56
CA SER A 85 2.73 -1.00 0.62
C SER A 85 2.02 -1.49 1.89
N ILE A 86 2.33 -0.92 3.06
CA ILE A 86 1.70 -1.29 4.33
C ILE A 86 0.24 -0.87 4.32
N TYR A 87 -0.05 0.39 3.97
CA TYR A 87 -1.42 0.89 3.97
C TYR A 87 -2.28 0.10 2.98
N LEU A 88 -1.81 -0.08 1.74
CA LEU A 88 -2.58 -0.79 0.72
C LEU A 88 -2.72 -2.27 1.07
N SER A 89 -1.68 -2.95 1.54
CA SER A 89 -1.78 -4.37 1.90
C SER A 89 -2.70 -4.60 3.08
N ILE A 90 -2.58 -3.81 4.15
CA ILE A 90 -3.41 -3.95 5.35
C ILE A 90 -4.84 -3.55 5.03
N TYR A 91 -5.06 -2.39 4.43
CA TYR A 91 -6.40 -1.91 4.12
C TYR A 91 -7.10 -2.87 3.16
N LEU A 92 -6.44 -3.27 2.06
CA LEU A 92 -7.04 -4.17 1.08
C LEU A 92 -7.27 -5.56 1.66
N SER A 93 -6.32 -6.12 2.42
CA SER A 93 -6.51 -7.45 3.02
C SER A 93 -7.62 -7.46 4.05
N ILE A 94 -7.69 -6.47 4.94
CA ILE A 94 -8.75 -6.37 5.94
C ILE A 94 -10.09 -6.11 5.28
N TYR A 95 -10.17 -5.12 4.39
CA TYR A 95 -11.41 -4.77 3.72
C TYR A 95 -11.93 -5.95 2.90
N LEU A 96 -11.08 -6.56 2.08
CA LEU A 96 -11.48 -7.68 1.24
C LEU A 96 -11.83 -8.91 2.06
N SER A 97 -11.04 -9.27 3.09
CA SER A 97 -11.33 -10.43 3.93
C SER A 97 -12.63 -10.26 4.72
N ILE A 98 -12.82 -9.12 5.37
CA ILE A 98 -14.02 -8.85 6.16
C ILE A 98 -15.24 -8.73 5.25
N TYR A 99 -15.17 -7.91 4.21
CA TYR A 99 -16.30 -7.70 3.31
C TYR A 99 -16.68 -9.00 2.62
N LEU A 100 -15.72 -9.73 2.05
CA LEU A 100 -15.99 -10.99 1.35
C LEU A 100 -16.49 -12.06 2.32
N SER A 101 -15.88 -12.22 3.51
CA SER A 101 -16.32 -13.23 4.47
C SER A 101 -17.72 -12.95 5.00
N ILE A 102 -18.03 -11.70 5.36
CA ILE A 102 -19.35 -11.32 5.86
C ILE A 102 -20.37 -11.45 4.75
N TYR A 103 -20.11 -10.87 3.57
CA TYR A 103 -21.04 -10.92 2.46
C TYR A 103 -21.30 -12.36 2.04
N LEU A 104 -20.26 -13.18 1.84
CA LEU A 104 -20.40 -14.56 1.42
C LEU A 104 -21.08 -15.39 2.50
N SER A 105 -20.69 -15.27 3.77
CA SER A 105 -21.30 -16.05 4.85
C SER A 105 -22.77 -15.71 5.04
N ILE A 106 -23.13 -14.43 5.08
CA ILE A 106 -24.51 -13.98 5.27
C ILE A 106 -25.34 -14.33 4.03
N TYR A 107 -24.88 -13.95 2.84
CA TYR A 107 -25.63 -14.21 1.61
C TYR A 107 -25.83 -15.70 1.40
N LEU A 108 -24.76 -16.50 1.51
CA LEU A 108 -24.84 -17.94 1.31
C LEU A 108 -25.68 -18.61 2.39
N SER A 109 -25.52 -18.25 3.67
CA SER A 109 -26.32 -18.85 4.75
C SER A 109 -27.81 -18.53 4.61
N ILE A 110 -28.15 -17.27 4.33
CA ILE A 110 -29.55 -16.85 4.15
C ILE A 110 -30.13 -17.49 2.89
N TYR A 111 -29.44 -17.39 1.76
CA TYR A 111 -29.91 -17.94 0.50
C TYR A 111 -30.10 -19.45 0.61
N LEU A 112 -29.08 -20.18 1.11
CA LEU A 112 -29.14 -21.63 1.23
C LEU A 112 -30.19 -22.06 2.25
N SER A 113 -30.27 -21.42 3.42
CA SER A 113 -31.27 -21.78 4.44
C SER A 113 -32.70 -21.54 3.95
N ILE A 114 -32.98 -20.38 3.36
CA ILE A 114 -34.32 -20.04 2.86
C ILE A 114 -34.66 -20.91 1.66
N TYR A 115 -33.79 -20.96 0.65
CA TYR A 115 -34.06 -21.73 -0.56
C TYR A 115 -34.24 -23.21 -0.24
N LEU A 116 -33.31 -23.80 0.53
CA LEU A 116 -33.36 -25.22 0.86
C LEU A 116 -34.55 -25.53 1.77
N SER A 117 -34.84 -24.72 2.79
CA SER A 117 -35.98 -24.97 3.68
C SER A 117 -37.31 -24.85 2.94
N ILE A 118 -37.51 -23.81 2.14
CA ILE A 118 -38.75 -23.61 1.39
C ILE A 118 -38.89 -24.67 0.30
N TYR A 119 -37.86 -24.88 -0.52
CA TYR A 119 -37.92 -25.85 -1.60
C TYR A 119 -38.13 -27.26 -1.06
N LEU A 120 -37.37 -27.67 -0.04
CA LEU A 120 -37.48 -29.01 0.53
C LEU A 120 -38.82 -29.18 1.26
N SER A 121 -39.27 -28.21 2.06
CA SER A 121 -40.55 -28.33 2.76
C SER A 121 -41.73 -28.40 1.80
N ILE A 122 -41.77 -27.53 0.78
CA ILE A 122 -42.85 -27.52 -0.21
C ILE A 122 -42.79 -28.78 -1.07
N TYR A 123 -41.63 -29.12 -1.62
CA TYR A 123 -41.49 -30.30 -2.47
C TYR A 123 -41.82 -31.58 -1.70
N LEU A 124 -41.25 -31.76 -0.51
CA LEU A 124 -41.45 -32.97 0.27
C LEU A 124 -42.90 -33.05 0.78
N SER A 125 -43.48 -31.95 1.26
CA SER A 125 -44.88 -31.97 1.73
C SER A 125 -45.86 -32.26 0.60
N ILE A 126 -45.73 -31.58 -0.54
CA ILE A 126 -46.64 -31.76 -1.67
C ILE A 126 -46.43 -33.14 -2.29
N TYR A 127 -45.19 -33.51 -2.63
CA TYR A 127 -44.91 -34.78 -3.28
C TYR A 127 -45.30 -35.95 -2.39
N LEU A 128 -44.88 -35.94 -1.11
CA LEU A 128 -45.16 -37.04 -0.20
C LEU A 128 -46.65 -37.12 0.13
N SER A 129 -47.33 -36.00 0.39
CA SER A 129 -48.77 -36.03 0.69
C SER A 129 -49.59 -36.50 -0.50
N ILE A 130 -49.33 -36.00 -1.70
CA ILE A 130 -50.07 -36.37 -2.91
C ILE A 130 -49.75 -37.82 -3.28
N TYR A 131 -48.47 -38.18 -3.36
CA TYR A 131 -48.08 -39.53 -3.75
C TYR A 131 -48.59 -40.57 -2.75
N LEU A 132 -48.39 -40.33 -1.44
CA LEU A 132 -48.81 -41.27 -0.41
C LEU A 132 -50.34 -41.35 -0.33
N SER A 133 -51.06 -40.23 -0.40
CA SER A 133 -52.53 -40.25 -0.35
C SER A 133 -53.12 -40.96 -1.56
N ILE A 134 -52.64 -40.68 -2.77
CA ILE A 134 -53.12 -41.32 -3.99
C ILE A 134 -52.74 -42.80 -3.99
N TYR A 135 -51.47 -43.14 -3.73
CA TYR A 135 -51.02 -44.52 -3.72
C TYR A 135 -51.74 -45.34 -2.66
N LEU A 136 -51.82 -44.84 -1.42
CA LEU A 136 -52.47 -45.56 -0.32
C LEU A 136 -53.97 -45.68 -0.56
N SER A 137 -54.65 -44.61 -1.00
CA SER A 137 -56.10 -44.67 -1.25
C SER A 137 -56.43 -45.63 -2.39
N ILE A 138 -55.73 -45.54 -3.52
CA ILE A 138 -55.99 -46.41 -4.68
C ILE A 138 -55.58 -47.85 -4.36
N TYR A 139 -54.37 -48.08 -3.85
CA TYR A 139 -53.90 -49.43 -3.58
C TYR A 139 -54.74 -50.09 -2.49
N LEU A 140 -54.97 -49.42 -1.36
CA LEU A 140 -55.73 -50.00 -0.26
C LEU A 140 -57.19 -50.20 -0.65
N SER A 141 -57.85 -49.25 -1.32
CA SER A 141 -59.24 -49.41 -1.73
C SER A 141 -59.41 -50.55 -2.74
N ILE A 142 -58.58 -50.59 -3.79
CA ILE A 142 -58.67 -51.61 -4.84
C ILE A 142 -58.27 -52.97 -4.28
N TYR A 143 -57.11 -53.07 -3.63
CA TYR A 143 -56.63 -54.34 -3.11
C TYR A 143 -57.56 -54.90 -2.04
N LEU A 144 -57.94 -54.09 -1.05
CA LEU A 144 -58.81 -54.57 0.03
C LEU A 144 -60.21 -54.90 -0.49
N SER A 145 -60.81 -54.06 -1.34
CA SER A 145 -62.16 -54.34 -1.85
C SER A 145 -62.18 -55.59 -2.71
N ILE A 146 -61.24 -55.73 -3.65
CA ILE A 146 -61.20 -56.87 -4.57
C ILE A 146 -60.81 -58.14 -3.81
N TYR A 147 -59.73 -58.10 -3.03
CA TYR A 147 -59.26 -59.29 -2.31
C TYR A 147 -60.30 -59.75 -1.29
N LEU A 148 -60.84 -58.84 -0.47
CA LEU A 148 -61.80 -59.21 0.56
C LEU A 148 -63.12 -59.68 -0.07
N SER A 149 -63.64 -59.01 -1.10
CA SER A 149 -64.88 -59.44 -1.75
C SER A 149 -64.74 -60.80 -2.42
N ILE A 150 -63.65 -61.04 -3.16
CA ILE A 150 -63.40 -62.31 -3.83
C ILE A 150 -63.13 -63.42 -2.80
N TYR A 151 -62.25 -63.18 -1.83
CA TYR A 151 -61.91 -64.18 -0.83
C TYR A 151 -63.12 -64.54 0.03
N LEU A 152 -63.86 -63.54 0.53
CA LEU A 152 -65.02 -63.77 1.39
C LEU A 152 -66.14 -64.45 0.61
N SER A 153 -66.43 -64.03 -0.63
CA SER A 153 -67.47 -64.66 -1.45
C SER A 153 -67.13 -66.12 -1.77
N ILE A 154 -65.90 -66.40 -2.19
CA ILE A 154 -65.45 -67.77 -2.49
C ILE A 154 -65.46 -68.61 -1.22
N TYR A 155 -64.83 -68.15 -0.14
CA TYR A 155 -64.73 -68.90 1.10
C TYR A 155 -66.10 -69.18 1.73
N LEU A 156 -66.97 -68.16 1.79
CA LEU A 156 -68.32 -68.31 2.32
C LEU A 156 -69.15 -69.24 1.44
N SER A 157 -69.08 -69.14 0.11
CA SER A 157 -69.79 -70.04 -0.80
C SER A 157 -69.38 -71.49 -0.63
N ILE A 158 -68.07 -71.75 -0.51
CA ILE A 158 -67.52 -73.09 -0.27
C ILE A 158 -67.96 -73.59 1.10
N TYR A 159 -67.80 -72.80 2.16
CA TYR A 159 -68.17 -73.20 3.52
C TYR A 159 -69.67 -73.50 3.64
N LEU A 160 -70.53 -72.64 3.08
CA LEU A 160 -71.98 -72.87 3.09
C LEU A 160 -72.35 -74.13 2.31
N SER A 161 -71.72 -74.35 1.15
CA SER A 161 -71.97 -75.55 0.33
C SER A 161 -71.59 -76.83 1.07
N ILE A 162 -70.47 -76.82 1.79
CA ILE A 162 -70.02 -77.97 2.58
C ILE A 162 -70.93 -78.16 3.80
N PHE A 163 -71.29 -77.08 4.50
CA PHE A 163 -72.13 -77.16 5.70
C PHE A 163 -73.55 -77.66 5.37
N LEU A 164 -74.15 -77.17 4.28
CA LEU A 164 -75.45 -77.66 3.81
C LEU A 164 -75.38 -79.13 3.39
N ASN A 165 -74.33 -79.52 2.66
CA ASN A 165 -74.12 -80.91 2.23
C ASN A 165 -73.70 -81.88 3.35
N SER A 166 -73.22 -81.37 4.49
CA SER A 166 -72.81 -82.18 5.66
C SER A 166 -73.84 -82.14 6.80
N SER A 167 -74.93 -81.38 6.64
CA SER A 167 -76.01 -81.35 7.61
C SER A 167 -76.81 -82.67 7.58
N PRO A 168 -77.02 -83.33 8.73
CA PRO A 168 -77.71 -84.64 8.80
C PRO A 168 -79.23 -84.56 8.58
N PHE A 169 -79.74 -83.44 8.05
CA PHE A 169 -81.15 -83.20 7.74
C PHE A 169 -81.42 -83.13 6.22
N SER A 170 -80.45 -83.51 5.38
CA SER A 170 -80.60 -83.45 3.93
C SER A 170 -81.17 -84.71 3.27
N GLU A 171 -81.47 -85.78 4.04
CA GLU A 171 -82.09 -87.00 3.50
C GLU A 171 -83.39 -87.46 4.21
N ILE A 172 -83.97 -86.69 5.13
CA ILE A 172 -85.34 -86.89 5.65
C ILE A 172 -85.96 -85.54 5.99
#